data_AF-A0A1B6DXY1-F1
#
_entry.id   AF-A0A1B6DXY1-F1
#
_cell.length_a   1.000
_cell.length_b   1.000
_cell.length_c   1.000
_cell.angle_alpha   90.00
_cell.angle_beta   90.00
_cell.angle_gamma   90.00
#
_symmetry.space_group_name_H-M   'P 1'
#
loop_
_entity.id
_entity.type
_entity.pdbx_description
1 polymer ?
#
loop_
_entity_poly.entity_id
_entity_poly.type
_entity_poly.pdbx_seq_one_letter_code
_entity_poly.pdbx_strand_id
1 'polypeptide(L)'
;VALRSGLVLVLCSGFLFRIELCFTSTKMAKPKGDKKNKSAINDIVTREYTINLHKRLHGVGFKKRAPRAIKEIRKFALKQMGTPDVRVDTHLNKQVWSKGIKNVPFRIRVRLARRRNDDEDSPHKLYTLVTYVPVATFKKLQTENVDASQE
;
A
#
# COMPACT_ATOMS: atom_id res chain seq x y z
N VAL A 1 -50.48 27.35 -26.02
CA VAL A 1 -51.07 28.29 -27.01
C VAL A 1 -50.02 28.55 -28.07
N ALA A 2 -50.36 28.30 -29.34
CA ALA A 2 -49.61 28.51 -30.61
C ALA A 2 -48.23 27.82 -30.72
N LEU A 3 -48.08 26.68 -31.41
CA LEU A 3 -48.16 26.42 -32.88
C LEU A 3 -47.44 27.44 -33.76
N ARG A 4 -46.39 26.97 -34.45
CA ARG A 4 -46.01 27.30 -35.84
C ARG A 4 -44.90 26.31 -36.26
N SER A 5 -45.22 25.31 -37.08
CA SER A 5 -44.96 25.25 -38.53
C SER A 5 -43.50 24.87 -38.86
N GLY A 6 -43.18 23.84 -39.63
CA GLY A 6 -43.98 22.97 -40.47
C GLY A 6 -43.19 21.72 -40.88
N LEU A 7 -43.95 20.70 -41.23
CA LEU A 7 -43.52 19.40 -41.72
C LEU A 7 -43.42 19.49 -43.26
N VAL A 8 -42.24 19.22 -43.83
CA VAL A 8 -42.13 18.84 -45.24
C VAL A 8 -41.37 17.52 -45.30
N LEU A 9 -42.09 16.49 -45.70
CA LEU A 9 -41.68 15.11 -45.89
C LEU A 9 -41.57 14.89 -47.39
N VAL A 10 -40.37 14.66 -47.93
CA VAL A 10 -40.18 13.95 -49.22
C VAL A 10 -38.87 13.16 -49.20
N LEU A 11 -39.03 11.85 -48.95
CA LEU A 11 -38.46 10.70 -49.66
C LEU A 11 -36.99 10.76 -50.14
N CYS A 12 -36.16 9.86 -49.59
CA CYS A 12 -35.39 8.97 -50.46
C CYS A 12 -35.00 7.67 -49.75
N SER A 13 -35.11 6.59 -50.52
CA SER A 13 -35.06 5.17 -50.20
C SER A 13 -33.69 4.66 -49.74
N GLY A 14 -33.73 3.73 -48.78
CA GLY A 14 -32.86 2.55 -48.76
C GLY A 14 -31.58 2.66 -47.93
N PHE A 15 -31.62 2.13 -46.71
CA PHE A 15 -30.60 1.17 -46.26
C PHE A 15 -31.07 0.45 -44.98
N LEU A 16 -31.19 -0.87 -45.07
CA LEU A 16 -31.45 -1.77 -43.96
C LEU A 16 -30.10 -2.10 -43.31
N PHE A 17 -29.78 -1.58 -42.13
CA PHE A 17 -28.67 -2.10 -41.32
C PHE A 17 -28.98 -1.99 -39.81
N ARG A 18 -29.40 -3.12 -39.25
CA ARG A 18 -28.74 -3.81 -38.11
C ARG A 18 -28.62 -3.04 -36.78
N ILE A 19 -29.51 -3.43 -35.86
CA ILE A 19 -29.31 -3.73 -34.42
C ILE A 19 -27.93 -3.31 -33.86
N GLU A 20 -27.93 -2.37 -32.91
CA GLU A 20 -27.24 -2.53 -31.62
C GLU A 20 -27.89 -1.64 -30.54
N LEU A 21 -28.42 -2.31 -29.52
CA LEU A 21 -28.73 -1.73 -28.21
C LEU A 21 -27.44 -1.24 -27.56
N CYS A 22 -27.18 0.07 -27.55
CA CYS A 22 -26.16 0.62 -26.67
C CYS A 22 -26.75 0.80 -25.25
N PHE A 23 -26.79 -0.32 -24.51
CA PHE A 23 -27.11 -0.34 -23.09
C PHE A 23 -25.91 0.27 -22.33
N THR A 24 -25.97 1.55 -22.01
CA THR A 24 -24.97 2.22 -21.16
C THR A 24 -25.10 1.71 -19.73
N SER A 25 -24.32 0.69 -19.38
CA SER A 25 -24.19 0.20 -18.01
C SER A 25 -23.54 1.28 -17.13
N THR A 26 -24.35 1.92 -16.29
CA THR A 26 -23.94 2.80 -15.22
C THR A 26 -23.17 2.01 -14.16
N LYS A 27 -21.85 2.23 -14.05
CA LYS A 27 -21.06 1.72 -12.93
C LYS A 27 -21.39 2.52 -11.67
N MET A 28 -22.25 1.97 -10.81
CA MET A 28 -22.53 2.49 -9.47
C MET A 28 -21.26 2.51 -8.60
N ALA A 29 -20.81 3.70 -8.22
CA ALA A 29 -19.75 3.89 -7.24
C ALA A 29 -20.26 3.52 -5.85
N LYS A 30 -19.57 2.59 -5.15
CA LYS A 30 -19.94 2.20 -3.78
C LYS A 30 -19.75 3.39 -2.81
N PRO A 31 -20.70 3.66 -1.91
CA PRO A 31 -20.53 4.69 -0.88
C PRO A 31 -19.42 4.29 0.09
N LYS A 32 -18.47 5.21 0.32
CA LYS A 32 -17.44 5.06 1.36
C LYS A 32 -18.11 5.19 2.72
N GLY A 33 -18.19 4.08 3.44
CA GLY A 33 -18.74 4.01 4.80
C GLY A 33 -18.05 4.96 5.78
N ASP A 34 -18.83 5.37 6.77
CA ASP A 34 -18.53 6.40 7.76
C ASP A 34 -17.19 6.19 8.47
N LYS A 35 -16.34 7.23 8.42
CA LYS A 35 -15.06 7.25 9.13
C LYS A 35 -15.34 7.46 10.61
N LYS A 36 -15.37 6.38 11.39
CA LYS A 36 -15.22 6.45 12.86
C LYS A 36 -13.96 7.26 13.20
N ASN A 37 -14.11 8.29 14.04
CA ASN A 37 -13.00 9.10 14.55
C ASN A 37 -11.98 8.19 15.22
N LYS A 38 -10.78 8.05 14.63
CA LYS A 38 -9.69 7.27 15.20
C LYS A 38 -9.15 8.02 16.42
N SER A 39 -9.16 7.37 17.58
CA SER A 39 -8.64 7.96 18.82
C SER A 39 -7.12 8.07 18.80
N ALA A 40 -6.57 9.05 19.55
CA ALA A 40 -5.13 9.35 19.62
C ALA A 40 -4.24 8.17 20.04
N ILE A 41 -4.79 7.18 20.76
CA ILE A 41 -4.12 5.94 21.14
C ILE A 41 -3.87 5.06 19.91
N ASN A 42 -4.78 5.07 18.94
CA ASN A 42 -4.59 4.34 17.70
C ASN A 42 -3.47 4.94 16.85
N ASP A 43 -2.99 6.16 17.14
CA ASP A 43 -1.95 6.82 16.35
C ASP A 43 -0.56 6.28 16.70
N ILE A 44 -0.30 5.93 17.96
CA ILE A 44 0.97 5.35 18.39
C ILE A 44 0.81 3.84 18.42
N VAL A 45 1.42 3.17 17.45
CA VAL A 45 1.23 1.72 17.25
C VAL A 45 2.58 1.10 17.02
N THR A 46 2.91 0.08 17.81
CA THR A 46 4.06 -0.78 17.53
C THR A 46 3.60 -2.21 17.30
N ARG A 47 4.06 -2.79 16.19
CA ARG A 47 3.68 -4.14 15.76
C ARG A 47 4.85 -4.83 15.13
N GLU A 48 4.94 -6.12 15.38
CA GLU A 48 5.90 -6.98 14.74
C GLU A 48 5.31 -7.78 13.60
N TYR A 49 6.01 -7.76 12.47
CA TYR A 49 5.62 -8.41 11.26
C TYR A 49 6.74 -9.29 10.73
N THR A 50 6.36 -10.42 10.15
CA THR A 50 7.27 -11.23 9.35
C THR A 50 7.07 -10.90 7.88
N ILE A 51 8.06 -10.24 7.26
CA ILE A 51 8.03 -9.90 5.85
C ILE A 51 8.58 -11.08 5.05
N ASN A 52 7.79 -11.58 4.10
CA ASN A 52 8.26 -12.54 3.10
C ASN A 52 8.84 -11.77 1.89
N LEU A 53 10.18 -11.71 1.83
CA LEU A 53 10.90 -11.05 0.75
C LEU A 53 11.03 -11.94 -0.49
N HIS A 54 11.07 -13.26 -0.32
CA HIS A 54 11.18 -14.20 -1.43
C HIS A 54 10.04 -14.03 -2.46
N LYS A 55 8.79 -13.93 -1.97
CA LYS A 55 7.62 -13.71 -2.84
C LYS A 55 7.66 -12.36 -3.57
N ARG A 56 8.21 -11.32 -2.94
CA ARG A 56 8.24 -9.96 -3.50
C ARG A 56 9.39 -9.73 -4.47
N LEU A 57 10.46 -10.49 -4.33
CA LEU A 57 11.68 -10.40 -5.13
C LEU A 57 11.76 -11.46 -6.24
N HIS A 58 10.67 -12.21 -6.42
CA HIS A 58 10.56 -13.18 -7.50
C HIS A 58 10.66 -12.49 -8.87
N GLY A 59 11.44 -13.06 -9.79
CA GLY A 59 11.67 -12.50 -11.13
C GLY A 59 12.53 -11.23 -11.19
N VAL A 60 13.06 -10.73 -10.06
CA VAL A 60 13.94 -9.56 -10.06
C VAL A 60 15.37 -9.96 -10.40
N GLY A 61 16.02 -9.20 -11.29
CA GLY A 61 17.43 -9.39 -11.65
C GLY A 61 18.38 -9.26 -10.45
N PHE A 62 19.44 -10.09 -10.43
CA PHE A 62 20.29 -10.26 -9.25
C PHE A 62 20.94 -8.99 -8.72
N LYS A 63 21.39 -8.09 -9.62
CA LYS A 63 22.02 -6.81 -9.24
C LYS A 63 21.05 -5.81 -8.60
N LYS A 64 19.74 -6.02 -8.72
CA LYS A 64 18.72 -5.09 -8.19
C LYS A 64 17.97 -5.67 -6.99
N ARG A 65 18.33 -6.86 -6.52
CA ARG A 65 17.52 -7.59 -5.54
C ARG A 65 17.55 -6.97 -4.13
N ALA A 66 18.72 -6.72 -3.55
CA ALA A 66 18.84 -6.01 -2.27
C ALA A 66 18.25 -4.58 -2.26
N PRO A 67 18.56 -3.69 -3.23
CA PRO A 67 17.95 -2.36 -3.25
C PRO A 67 16.43 -2.42 -3.48
N ARG A 68 15.94 -3.41 -4.25
CA ARG A 68 14.49 -3.65 -4.38
C ARG A 68 13.88 -4.13 -3.06
N ALA A 69 14.57 -4.97 -2.30
CA ALA A 69 14.08 -5.46 -1.01
C ALA A 69 13.77 -4.30 -0.05
N ILE A 70 14.67 -3.32 0.03
CA ILE A 70 14.47 -2.12 0.87
C ILE A 70 13.25 -1.32 0.42
N LYS A 71 13.06 -1.15 -0.90
CA LYS A 71 11.87 -0.49 -1.45
C LYS A 71 10.58 -1.25 -1.10
N GLU A 72 10.61 -2.58 -1.17
CA GLU A 72 9.46 -3.42 -0.80
C GLU A 72 9.19 -3.43 0.71
N ILE A 73 10.21 -3.24 1.55
CA ILE A 73 10.04 -3.04 3.01
C ILE A 73 9.35 -1.69 3.26
N ARG A 74 9.81 -0.61 2.61
CA ARG A 74 9.17 0.71 2.69
C ARG A 74 7.71 0.68 2.24
N LYS A 75 7.44 0.04 1.09
CA LYS A 75 6.08 -0.16 0.56
C LYS A 75 5.19 -0.94 1.54
N PHE A 76 5.76 -1.90 2.26
CA PHE A 76 5.01 -2.65 3.26
C PHE A 76 4.67 -1.83 4.49
N ALA A 77 5.63 -1.06 5.01
CA ALA A 77 5.38 -0.14 6.12
C ALA A 77 4.29 0.88 5.75
N LEU A 78 4.36 1.46 4.55
CA LEU A 78 3.33 2.37 4.03
C LEU A 78 1.96 1.69 3.94
N LYS A 79 1.90 0.42 3.49
CA LYS A 79 0.64 -0.32 3.40
C LYS A 79 0.04 -0.66 4.77
N GLN A 80 0.85 -0.99 5.78
CA GLN A 80 0.37 -1.40 7.09
C GLN A 80 0.03 -0.20 7.99
N MET A 81 0.88 0.82 8.03
CA MET A 81 0.74 1.98 8.92
C MET A 81 0.06 3.18 8.26
N GLY A 82 0.07 3.26 6.93
CA GLY A 82 -0.53 4.36 6.18
C GLY A 82 0.25 5.68 6.25
N THR A 83 1.51 5.67 6.72
CA THR A 83 2.35 6.87 6.77
C THR A 83 3.18 6.99 5.49
N PRO A 84 3.30 8.19 4.92
CA PRO A 84 4.19 8.46 3.78
C PRO A 84 5.66 8.47 4.20
N ASP A 85 6.00 9.03 5.37
CA ASP A 85 7.36 8.99 5.92
C ASP A 85 7.65 7.62 6.56
N VAL A 86 8.67 6.94 6.04
CA VAL A 86 9.15 5.64 6.50
C VAL A 86 10.67 5.69 6.62
N ARG A 87 11.14 5.61 7.85
CA ARG A 87 12.56 5.60 8.20
C ARG A 87 13.02 4.18 8.44
N VAL A 88 14.01 3.73 7.67
CA VAL A 88 14.57 2.39 7.78
C VAL A 88 15.80 2.46 8.66
N ASP A 89 15.81 1.67 9.74
CA ASP A 89 16.96 1.63 10.62
C ASP A 89 18.19 1.02 9.94
N THR A 90 19.37 1.42 10.41
CA THR A 90 20.66 0.96 9.94
C THR A 90 20.86 -0.54 10.17
N HIS A 91 20.35 -1.11 11.27
CA HIS A 91 20.52 -2.53 11.58
C HIS A 91 19.72 -3.40 10.61
N LEU A 92 18.50 -2.97 10.27
CA LEU A 92 17.71 -3.62 9.23
C LEU A 92 18.41 -3.54 7.87
N ASN A 93 19.02 -2.40 7.55
CA ASN A 93 19.80 -2.26 6.33
C ASN A 93 20.98 -3.26 6.32
N LYS A 94 21.80 -3.30 7.38
CA LYS A 94 22.90 -4.28 7.50
C LYS A 94 22.42 -5.71 7.32
N GLN A 95 21.29 -6.08 7.93
CA GLN A 95 20.76 -7.45 7.81
C GLN A 95 20.32 -7.79 6.39
N VAL A 96 19.68 -6.87 5.68
CA VAL A 96 19.26 -7.06 4.27
C VAL A 96 20.48 -7.24 3.36
N TRP A 97 21.58 -6.53 3.65
CA TRP A 97 22.82 -6.56 2.87
C TRP A 97 23.86 -7.60 3.33
N SER A 98 23.62 -8.31 4.44
CA SER A 98 24.57 -9.24 5.08
C SER A 98 25.14 -10.32 4.15
N LYS A 99 24.32 -10.84 3.23
CA LYS A 99 24.67 -11.88 2.25
C LYS A 99 25.02 -11.33 0.86
N GLY A 100 25.19 -10.02 0.75
CA GLY A 100 25.44 -9.30 -0.50
C GLY A 100 24.19 -9.03 -1.34
N ILE A 101 24.40 -8.58 -2.58
CA ILE A 101 23.34 -8.02 -3.43
C ILE A 101 22.34 -9.06 -3.97
N LYS A 102 22.80 -10.29 -4.21
CA LYS A 102 22.02 -11.34 -4.88
C LYS A 102 21.19 -12.18 -3.90
N ASN A 103 21.70 -12.38 -2.69
CA ASN A 103 21.20 -13.39 -1.75
C ASN A 103 20.50 -12.75 -0.55
N VAL A 104 19.44 -11.99 -0.80
CA VAL A 104 18.64 -11.38 0.27
C VAL A 104 17.98 -12.46 1.15
N PRO A 105 17.89 -12.28 2.48
CA PRO A 105 17.14 -13.18 3.35
C PRO A 105 15.71 -13.39 2.87
N PHE A 106 15.23 -14.64 2.85
CA PHE A 106 13.88 -14.95 2.34
C PHE A 106 12.77 -14.36 3.20
N ARG A 107 12.96 -14.35 4.52
CA ARG A 107 12.03 -13.79 5.51
C ARG A 107 12.81 -12.94 6.51
N ILE A 108 12.23 -11.83 6.93
CA ILE A 108 12.80 -10.95 7.96
C ILE A 108 11.69 -10.61 8.95
N ARG A 109 12.00 -10.68 10.25
CA ARG A 109 11.13 -10.17 11.33
C ARG A 109 11.48 -8.70 11.54
N VAL A 110 10.46 -7.87 11.49
CA VAL A 110 10.58 -6.42 11.52
C VAL A 110 9.60 -5.88 12.52
N ARG A 111 10.04 -4.96 13.37
CA ARG A 111 9.18 -4.17 14.22
C ARG A 111 8.91 -2.84 13.52
N LEU A 112 7.64 -2.52 13.36
CA LEU A 112 7.16 -1.24 12.83
C LEU A 112 6.63 -0.44 14.00
N ALA A 113 7.25 0.70 14.27
CA ALA A 113 6.82 1.64 15.29
C ALA A 113 6.37 2.93 14.60
N ARG A 114 5.09 3.27 14.74
CA ARG A 114 4.59 4.58 14.33
C ARG A 114 4.72 5.54 15.51
N ARG A 115 5.57 6.55 15.35
CA ARG A 115 5.85 7.58 16.36
C ARG A 115 5.44 8.96 15.85
N ARG A 116 5.21 9.89 16.77
CA ARG A 116 4.98 11.31 16.45
C ARG A 116 6.33 11.97 16.18
N ASN A 117 6.35 12.88 15.20
CA ASN A 117 7.52 13.71 14.95
C ASN A 117 7.49 14.91 15.89
N ASP A 118 8.60 15.19 16.55
CA ASP A 118 8.75 16.35 17.42
C ASP A 118 9.31 17.58 16.66
N ASP A 119 9.90 17.38 15.48
CA ASP A 119 10.40 18.48 14.65
C ASP A 119 9.27 19.16 13.86
N GLU A 120 9.16 20.48 14.01
CA GLU A 120 8.14 21.33 13.40
C GLU A 120 8.31 21.48 11.86
N ASP A 121 9.52 21.26 11.34
CA ASP A 121 9.86 21.45 9.92
C ASP A 121 9.34 20.37 8.96
N SER A 122 8.77 19.28 9.48
CA SER A 122 8.31 18.16 8.65
C SER A 122 6.84 18.31 8.22
N PRO A 123 6.48 18.04 6.95
CA PRO A 123 5.08 18.12 6.49
C PRO A 123 4.20 16.98 7.05
N HIS A 124 4.78 16.01 7.76
CA HIS A 124 4.09 14.81 8.23
C HIS A 124 4.25 14.64 9.74
N LYS A 125 3.12 14.72 10.46
CA LYS A 125 3.06 14.59 11.93
C LYS A 125 3.49 13.21 12.47
N LEU A 126 3.40 12.17 11.63
CA LEU A 126 3.67 10.79 12.00
C LEU A 126 4.70 10.19 11.06
N TYR A 127 5.69 9.50 11.62
CA TYR A 127 6.63 8.70 10.87
C TYR A 127 6.59 7.24 11.35
N THR A 128 6.95 6.32 10.46
CA THR A 128 7.15 4.91 10.84
C THR A 128 8.64 4.61 10.87
N LEU A 129 9.14 4.20 12.04
CA LEU A 129 10.46 3.63 12.19
C LEU A 129 10.39 2.11 12.00
N VAL A 130 11.31 1.58 11.21
CA VAL A 130 11.38 0.16 10.86
C VAL A 130 12.67 -0.42 11.42
N THR A 131 12.55 -1.26 12.45
CA THR A 131 13.69 -1.90 13.14
C THR A 131 13.73 -3.40 12.87
N TYR A 132 14.93 -3.96 12.91
CA TYR A 132 15.14 -5.41 12.77
C TYR A 132 15.00 -6.10 14.13
N VAL A 133 14.27 -7.20 14.17
CA VAL A 133 14.18 -8.07 15.35
C VAL A 133 14.95 -9.36 15.05
N PRO A 134 16.04 -9.66 15.78
CA PRO A 134 16.75 -10.92 15.64
C PRO A 134 15.89 -12.05 16.20
N VAL A 135 15.71 -13.10 15.39
CA VAL A 135 14.90 -14.26 15.76
C VAL A 135 15.59 -15.52 15.24
N ALA A 136 15.69 -16.55 16.07
CA ALA A 136 16.26 -17.84 15.68
C ALA A 136 15.37 -18.61 14.68
N THR A 137 14.05 -18.64 14.89
CA THR A 137 13.11 -19.41 14.04
C THR A 137 11.89 -18.61 13.59
N PHE A 138 11.50 -18.78 12.32
CA PHE A 138 10.31 -18.11 11.73
C PHE A 138 9.05 -18.98 11.68
N LYS A 139 9.01 -20.08 12.43
CA LYS A 139 7.86 -20.99 12.50
C LYS A 139 6.83 -20.43 13.48
N LYS A 140 5.54 -20.52 13.14
CA LYS A 140 4.39 -20.12 13.98
C LYS A 140 4.36 -18.66 14.47
N LEU A 141 5.30 -17.80 14.06
CA LEU A 141 5.27 -16.38 14.40
C LEU A 141 4.16 -15.66 13.64
N GLN A 142 3.16 -15.21 14.40
CA GLN A 142 2.07 -14.39 13.89
C GLN A 142 2.43 -12.90 14.02
N THR A 143 1.53 -12.04 13.59
CA THR A 143 1.66 -10.60 13.81
C THR A 143 1.32 -10.29 15.25
N GLU A 144 2.24 -9.65 15.95
CA GLU A 144 2.11 -9.36 17.38
C GLU A 144 2.07 -7.85 17.58
N ASN A 145 1.20 -7.38 18.47
CA ASN A 145 1.20 -6.00 18.91
C ASN A 145 2.17 -5.92 20.09
N VAL A 146 3.16 -5.04 20.00
CA VAL A 146 4.12 -4.84 21.08
C VAL A 146 3.68 -3.56 21.82
N ASP A 147 3.62 -3.66 23.14
CA ASP A 147 3.36 -2.49 23.97
C ASP A 147 4.65 -1.69 24.11
N ALA A 148 4.56 -0.36 23.97
CA ALA A 148 5.72 0.54 23.98
C ALA A 148 6.48 0.58 25.32
N SER A 149 6.05 -0.19 26.32
CA SER A 149 6.57 -0.24 27.68
C SER A 149 7.74 -1.20 27.90
N GLN A 150 8.11 -2.00 26.88
CA GLN A 150 9.18 -3.02 26.97
C GLN A 150 10.44 -2.63 26.16
N GLU A 151 10.73 -1.33 26.09
CA GLU A 151 11.91 -0.80 25.39
C GLU A 151 13.02 -0.44 26.38
#